data_AF-A0A8J8ITR7-F1
#
_entry.id   AF-A0A8J8ITR7-F1
#
_cell.length_a   1.000
_cell.length_b   1.000
_cell.length_c   1.000
_cell.angle_alpha   90.00
_cell.angle_beta   90.00
_cell.angle_gamma   90.00
#
_symmetry.space_group_name_H-M   'P 1'
#
loop_
_entity.id
_entity.type
_entity.pdbx_description
1 polymer ?
#
loop_
_entity_poly.entity_id
_entity_poly.type
_entity_poly.pdbx_seq_one_letter_code
_entity_poly.pdbx_strand_id
1 'polypeptide(L)'
;MIEGIYAFLDNLFGPLIQAHHPIVVVTVAGIILGGLFTLLNYLLVDQEKMKRLQKKSKEFQKKYKEAQAAKDEKKLKKLQQEQMELMKLQSEVMKDQMFKVTLLTLPIFWIFFGWLRRWYVEVGIVKSPFNFFVFDWFHRLYHSGLPANELGYVGWYIMTSMITGYILRKLLDMG
;
A
#
# COMPACT_ATOMS: atom_id res chain seq x y z
N MET A 1 -20.85 -14.98 9.93
CA MET A 1 -20.07 -14.93 8.67
C MET A 1 -18.58 -14.71 8.93
N ILE A 2 -18.19 -13.68 9.70
CA ILE A 2 -16.78 -13.39 10.03
C ILE A 2 -16.12 -14.52 10.84
N GLU A 3 -16.85 -15.14 11.77
CA GLU A 3 -16.34 -16.28 12.56
C GLU A 3 -15.88 -17.46 11.71
N GLY A 4 -16.57 -17.74 10.59
CA GLY A 4 -16.14 -18.79 9.65
C GLY A 4 -14.85 -18.43 8.91
N ILE A 5 -14.66 -17.16 8.56
CA ILE A 5 -13.41 -16.66 7.98
C ILE A 5 -12.28 -16.75 9.01
N TYR A 6 -12.55 -16.39 10.26
CA TYR A 6 -11.58 -16.49 11.34
C TYR A 6 -11.19 -17.93 11.63
N ALA A 7 -12.15 -18.87 11.65
CA ALA A 7 -11.87 -20.30 11.79
C ALA A 7 -11.05 -20.84 10.61
N PHE A 8 -11.32 -20.40 9.38
CA PHE A 8 -10.49 -20.74 8.22
C PHE A 8 -9.06 -20.21 8.38
N LEU A 9 -8.89 -18.95 8.77
CA LEU A 9 -7.58 -18.35 9.02
C LEU A 9 -6.86 -19.04 10.19
N ASP A 10 -7.58 -19.41 11.25
CA ASP A 10 -7.04 -20.14 12.40
C ASP A 10 -6.58 -21.55 11.99
N ASN A 11 -7.29 -22.25 11.10
CA ASN A 11 -6.83 -23.54 10.58
C ASN A 11 -5.64 -23.41 9.63
N LEU A 12 -5.63 -22.37 8.79
CA LEU A 12 -4.57 -22.15 7.79
C LEU A 12 -3.27 -21.67 8.43
N PHE A 13 -3.35 -20.73 9.39
CA PHE A 13 -2.21 -20.08 10.02
C PHE A 13 -1.96 -20.55 11.45
N GLY A 14 -2.89 -21.22 12.12
CA GLY A 14 -2.75 -21.68 13.50
C GLY A 14 -1.52 -22.56 13.75
N PRO A 15 -1.23 -23.57 12.90
CA PRO A 15 0.00 -24.35 13.03
C PRO A 15 1.26 -23.47 12.92
N LEU A 16 1.23 -22.46 12.04
CA LEU A 16 2.35 -21.53 11.85
C LEU A 16 2.50 -20.60 13.06
N ILE A 17 1.39 -20.12 13.64
CA ILE A 17 1.33 -19.28 14.84
C ILE A 17 1.93 -20.00 16.05
N GLN A 18 1.61 -21.29 16.22
CA GLN A 18 2.06 -22.07 17.37
C GLN A 18 3.50 -22.58 17.23
N ALA A 19 3.94 -22.89 16.00
CA ALA A 19 5.25 -23.48 15.75
C ALA A 19 6.38 -22.46 15.56
N HIS A 20 6.07 -21.19 15.21
CA HIS A 20 7.08 -20.21 14.81
C HIS A 20 6.99 -18.89 15.56
N HIS A 21 8.13 -18.18 15.59
CA HIS A 21 8.20 -16.83 16.16
C HIS A 21 7.25 -15.87 15.41
N PRO A 22 6.55 -14.95 16.12
CA PRO A 22 5.59 -14.01 15.53
C PRO A 22 6.09 -13.25 14.30
N ILE A 23 7.39 -12.95 14.25
CA ILE A 23 8.02 -12.29 13.10
C ILE A 23 7.87 -13.07 11.80
N VAL A 24 8.02 -14.40 11.83
CA VAL A 24 7.91 -15.25 10.63
C VAL A 24 6.45 -15.27 10.18
N VAL A 25 5.53 -15.45 11.12
CA VAL A 25 4.09 -15.52 10.87
C VAL A 25 3.58 -14.24 10.21
N VAL A 26 3.89 -13.08 10.80
CA VAL A 26 3.45 -11.78 10.27
C VAL A 26 4.13 -11.46 8.94
N THR A 27 5.38 -11.90 8.73
CA THR A 27 6.07 -11.74 7.43
C THR A 27 5.40 -12.55 6.33
N VAL A 28 5.14 -13.83 6.57
CA VAL A 28 4.47 -14.71 5.59
C VAL A 28 3.08 -14.18 5.26
N ALA A 29 2.33 -13.76 6.27
CA ALA A 29 1.04 -13.12 6.06
C ALA A 29 1.14 -11.82 5.25
N GLY A 30 2.13 -10.97 5.55
CA GLY A 30 2.41 -9.74 4.81
C GLY A 30 2.76 -9.99 3.34
N ILE A 31 3.51 -11.06 3.04
CA ILE A 31 3.82 -11.47 1.66
C ILE A 31 2.57 -11.93 0.94
N ILE A 32 1.80 -12.85 1.54
CA ILE A 32 0.59 -13.41 0.92
C ILE A 32 -0.42 -12.30 0.62
N LEU A 33 -0.68 -11.42 1.59
CA LEU A 33 -1.69 -10.38 1.43
C LEU A 33 -1.20 -9.18 0.64
N GLY A 34 0.06 -8.78 0.83
CA GLY A 34 0.67 -7.77 -0.02
C GLY A 34 0.66 -8.21 -1.48
N GLY A 35 0.90 -9.50 -1.73
CA GLY A 35 0.79 -10.08 -3.05
C GLY A 35 -0.64 -10.16 -3.58
N LEU A 36 -1.57 -10.66 -2.78
CA LEU A 36 -2.99 -10.71 -3.13
C LEU A 36 -3.52 -9.31 -3.47
N PHE A 37 -3.25 -8.30 -2.63
CA PHE A 37 -3.69 -6.92 -2.88
C PHE A 37 -3.01 -6.30 -4.10
N THR A 38 -1.73 -6.60 -4.34
CA THR A 38 -1.04 -6.13 -5.54
C THR A 38 -1.64 -6.75 -6.79
N LEU A 39 -1.96 -8.04 -6.76
CA LEU A 39 -2.57 -8.75 -7.87
C LEU A 39 -4.01 -8.29 -8.12
N LEU A 40 -4.81 -8.12 -7.06
CA LEU A 40 -6.15 -7.56 -7.17
C LEU A 40 -6.10 -6.15 -7.74
N ASN A 41 -5.16 -5.32 -7.31
CA ASN A 41 -4.97 -4.00 -7.90
C ASN A 41 -4.62 -4.10 -9.40
N TYR A 42 -3.71 -5.00 -9.77
CA TYR A 42 -3.34 -5.21 -11.17
C TYR A 42 -4.55 -5.56 -12.06
N LEU A 43 -5.40 -6.49 -11.59
CA LEU A 43 -6.56 -6.96 -12.33
C LEU A 43 -7.70 -5.94 -12.38
N LEU A 44 -7.87 -5.13 -11.32
CA LEU A 44 -8.99 -4.19 -11.21
C LEU A 44 -8.68 -2.81 -11.81
N VAL A 45 -7.40 -2.45 -11.94
CA VAL A 45 -6.95 -1.16 -12.46
C VAL A 45 -6.67 -1.25 -13.95
N ASP A 46 -7.20 -0.29 -14.71
CA ASP A 46 -6.90 -0.14 -16.13
C ASP A 46 -5.44 0.31 -16.34
N GLN A 47 -4.60 -0.67 -16.69
CA GLN A 47 -3.18 -0.46 -16.92
C GLN A 47 -2.91 0.41 -18.16
N GLU A 48 -3.79 0.41 -19.15
CA GLU A 48 -3.64 1.24 -20.35
C GLU A 48 -3.86 2.71 -20.02
N LYS A 49 -4.90 3.03 -19.24
CA LYS A 49 -5.13 4.39 -18.72
C LYS A 49 -3.96 4.88 -17.87
N MET A 50 -3.41 4.01 -17.02
CA MET A 50 -2.23 4.35 -16.21
C MET A 50 -1.00 4.64 -17.08
N LYS A 51 -0.70 3.79 -18.06
CA LYS A 51 0.40 4.01 -19.02
C LYS A 51 0.21 5.28 -19.84
N ARG A 52 -1.02 5.57 -20.28
CA ARG A 52 -1.35 6.82 -20.99
C ARG A 52 -1.11 8.05 -20.12
N LEU A 53 -1.52 8.02 -18.85
CA LEU A 53 -1.27 9.09 -17.89
C LEU A 53 0.23 9.30 -17.67
N GLN A 54 0.99 8.23 -17.46
CA GLN A 54 2.45 8.30 -17.30
C GLN A 54 3.13 8.90 -18.54
N LYS A 55 2.75 8.47 -19.74
CA LYS A 55 3.31 8.99 -21.00
C LYS A 55 3.04 10.49 -21.15
N LYS A 56 1.77 10.91 -21.00
CA LYS A 56 1.38 12.32 -21.05
C LYS A 56 2.09 13.16 -19.98
N SER A 57 2.26 12.62 -18.78
CA SER A 57 2.98 13.30 -17.69
C SER A 57 4.46 13.49 -18.01
N LYS A 58 5.13 12.48 -18.58
CA LYS A 58 6.53 12.58 -19.02
C LYS A 58 6.70 13.61 -20.15
N GLU A 59 5.82 13.57 -21.14
CA GLU A 59 5.80 14.54 -22.25
C GLU A 59 5.55 15.97 -21.74
N PHE A 60 4.58 16.16 -20.85
CA PHE A 60 4.29 17.45 -20.23
C PHE A 60 5.50 17.99 -19.44
N GLN A 61 6.13 17.17 -18.60
CA GLN A 61 7.31 17.57 -17.84
C GLN A 61 8.47 17.99 -18.75
N LYS A 62 8.66 17.30 -19.88
CA LYS A 62 9.67 17.67 -20.88
C LYS A 62 9.36 19.04 -21.50
N LYS A 63 8.15 19.23 -22.04
CA LYS A 63 7.73 20.51 -22.63
C LYS A 63 7.80 21.66 -21.62
N TYR A 64 7.41 21.41 -20.37
CA TYR A 64 7.45 22.40 -19.29
C TYR A 64 8.87 22.84 -18.98
N LYS A 65 9.80 21.89 -18.84
CA LYS A 65 11.23 22.20 -18.62
C LYS A 65 11.81 22.98 -19.80
N GLU A 66 11.50 22.60 -21.03
CA GLU A 66 11.95 23.32 -22.24
C GLU A 66 11.39 24.75 -22.31
N ALA A 67 10.09 24.94 -22.04
CA ALA A 67 9.46 26.25 -22.03
C ALA A 67 9.97 27.15 -20.90
N GLN A 68 10.25 26.58 -19.73
CA GLN A 68 10.85 27.27 -18.60
C GLN A 68 12.29 27.70 -18.89
N ALA A 69 13.10 26.81 -19.48
CA ALA A 69 14.47 27.13 -19.89
C ALA A 69 14.50 28.21 -20.97
N ALA A 70 13.56 28.19 -21.91
CA ALA A 70 13.41 29.20 -22.96
C ALA A 70 12.75 30.50 -22.47
N LYS A 71 12.30 30.58 -21.21
CA LYS A 71 11.53 31.72 -20.64
C LYS A 71 10.35 32.16 -21.53
N ASP A 72 9.73 31.21 -22.23
CA ASP A 72 8.65 31.49 -23.18
C ASP A 72 7.30 31.55 -22.45
N GLU A 73 6.92 32.74 -21.99
CA GLU A 73 5.67 32.96 -21.26
C GLU A 73 4.42 32.56 -22.04
N LYS A 74 4.43 32.67 -23.38
CA LYS A 74 3.30 32.27 -24.22
C LYS A 74 3.15 30.76 -24.23
N LYS A 75 4.26 30.01 -24.34
CA LYS A 75 4.24 28.54 -24.22
C LYS A 75 3.87 28.10 -22.82
N LEU A 76 4.36 28.76 -21.77
CA LEU A 76 3.98 28.45 -20.39
C LEU A 76 2.48 28.63 -20.14
N LYS A 77 1.86 29.69 -20.68
CA LYS A 77 0.40 29.88 -20.61
C LYS A 77 -0.38 28.80 -21.36
N LYS A 78 0.10 28.35 -22.53
CA LYS A 78 -0.52 27.21 -23.25
C LYS A 78 -0.38 25.90 -22.45
N LEU A 79 0.76 25.68 -21.79
CA LEU A 79 0.99 24.51 -20.95
C LEU A 79 0.11 24.48 -19.69
N GLN A 80 -0.38 25.63 -19.20
CA GLN A 80 -1.37 25.62 -18.10
C GLN A 80 -2.66 24.90 -18.49
N GLN A 81 -3.11 25.01 -19.74
CA GLN A 81 -4.27 24.26 -20.23
C GLN A 81 -3.99 22.76 -20.29
N GLU A 82 -2.82 22.36 -20.83
CA GLU A 82 -2.38 20.96 -20.82
C GLU A 82 -2.24 20.41 -19.39
N GLN A 83 -1.79 21.22 -18.42
CA GLN A 83 -1.71 20.87 -17.01
C GLN A 83 -3.09 20.55 -16.44
N MET A 84 -4.10 21.39 -16.72
CA MET A 84 -5.47 21.15 -16.26
C MET A 84 -6.05 19.86 -16.86
N GLU A 85 -5.79 19.58 -18.14
CA GLU A 85 -6.20 18.31 -18.76
C GLU A 85 -5.50 17.10 -18.13
N LEU A 86 -4.20 17.21 -17.82
CA LEU A 86 -3.45 16.16 -17.14
C LEU A 86 -4.00 15.91 -15.73
N MET A 87 -4.34 16.97 -14.98
CA MET A 87 -4.97 16.87 -13.67
C MET A 87 -6.34 16.20 -13.73
N LYS A 88 -7.16 16.50 -14.77
CA LYS A 88 -8.45 15.83 -14.98
C LYS A 88 -8.26 14.33 -15.25
N LEU A 89 -7.33 13.97 -16.12
CA LEU A 89 -7.01 12.57 -16.41
C LEU A 89 -6.48 11.85 -15.17
N GLN A 90 -5.58 12.49 -14.42
CA GLN A 90 -5.08 11.96 -13.15
C GLN A 90 -6.22 11.72 -12.15
N SER A 91 -7.15 12.67 -12.06
CA SER A 91 -8.32 12.56 -11.17
C SER A 91 -9.25 11.43 -11.60
N GLU A 92 -9.47 11.22 -12.90
CA GLU A 92 -10.28 10.11 -13.41
C GLU A 92 -9.62 8.76 -13.08
N VAL A 93 -8.33 8.61 -13.38
CA VAL A 93 -7.55 7.40 -13.05
C VAL A 93 -7.57 7.14 -11.54
N MET A 94 -7.38 8.19 -10.73
CA MET A 94 -7.40 8.07 -9.27
C MET A 94 -8.78 7.68 -8.76
N LYS A 95 -9.87 8.26 -9.28
CA LYS A 95 -11.23 7.88 -8.88
C LYS A 95 -11.53 6.43 -9.22
N ASP A 96 -11.17 5.99 -10.42
CA ASP A 96 -11.38 4.63 -10.87
C ASP A 96 -10.60 3.63 -10.00
N GLN A 97 -9.32 3.92 -9.74
CA GLN A 97 -8.47 3.12 -8.88
C GLN A 97 -8.94 3.13 -7.42
N MET A 98 -9.15 4.30 -6.82
CA MET A 98 -9.53 4.42 -5.42
C MET A 98 -10.88 3.75 -5.18
N PHE A 99 -11.89 4.01 -6.01
CA PHE A 99 -13.22 3.45 -5.75
C PHE A 99 -13.23 1.92 -5.89
N LYS A 100 -12.71 1.39 -7.00
CA LYS A 100 -12.74 -0.06 -7.26
C LYS A 100 -11.86 -0.84 -6.30
N VAL A 101 -10.63 -0.37 -6.08
CA VAL A 101 -9.66 -1.10 -5.26
C VAL A 101 -9.97 -0.94 -3.79
N THR A 102 -10.20 0.28 -3.31
CA THR A 102 -10.40 0.54 -1.88
C THR A 102 -11.68 -0.09 -1.37
N LEU A 103 -12.78 -0.08 -2.14
CA LEU A 103 -14.03 -0.70 -1.74
C LEU A 103 -13.90 -2.22 -1.56
N LEU A 104 -13.06 -2.86 -2.37
CA LEU A 104 -12.83 -4.30 -2.30
C LEU A 104 -11.77 -4.67 -1.26
N THR A 105 -10.70 -3.88 -1.12
CA THR A 105 -9.59 -4.19 -0.21
C THR A 105 -9.86 -3.77 1.24
N LEU A 106 -10.67 -2.74 1.49
CA LEU A 106 -10.99 -2.29 2.86
C LEU A 106 -11.65 -3.37 3.72
N PRO A 107 -12.71 -4.09 3.26
CA PRO A 107 -13.30 -5.16 4.05
C PRO A 107 -12.31 -6.29 4.35
N ILE A 108 -11.51 -6.68 3.35
CA ILE A 108 -10.48 -7.72 3.51
C ILE A 108 -9.45 -7.26 4.54
N PHE A 109 -9.00 -6.01 4.45
CA PHE A 109 -8.07 -5.41 5.40
C PHE A 109 -8.64 -5.43 6.82
N TRP A 110 -9.89 -4.98 7.03
CA TRP A 110 -10.53 -4.96 8.35
C TRP A 110 -10.69 -6.35 8.96
N ILE A 111 -11.14 -7.33 8.19
CA ILE A 111 -11.29 -8.71 8.64
C ILE A 111 -9.92 -9.27 9.03
N PHE A 112 -8.91 -9.08 8.19
CA PHE A 112 -7.58 -9.64 8.41
C PHE A 112 -6.86 -8.98 9.60
N PHE A 113 -6.89 -7.65 9.72
CA PHE A 113 -6.31 -6.95 10.86
C PHE A 113 -7.07 -7.23 12.16
N GLY A 114 -8.40 -7.35 12.10
CA GLY A 114 -9.20 -7.80 13.23
C GLY A 114 -8.81 -9.19 13.72
N TRP A 115 -8.54 -10.11 12.78
CA TRP A 115 -8.04 -11.45 13.09
C TRP A 115 -6.63 -11.42 13.73
N LEU A 116 -5.66 -10.72 13.12
CA LEU A 116 -4.30 -10.57 13.65
C LEU A 116 -4.27 -9.93 15.05
N ARG A 117 -5.16 -8.96 15.30
CA ARG A 117 -5.27 -8.30 16.61
C ARG A 117 -5.56 -9.30 17.73
N ARG A 118 -6.33 -10.36 17.47
CA ARG A 118 -6.62 -11.39 18.49
C ARG A 118 -5.37 -12.12 18.98
N TRP A 119 -4.34 -12.17 18.14
CA TRP A 119 -3.11 -12.93 18.41
C TRP A 119 -1.93 -12.04 18.85
N TYR A 120 -1.82 -10.82 18.32
CA TYR A 120 -0.57 -10.05 18.38
C TYR A 120 -0.69 -8.59 18.83
N VAL A 121 -1.83 -8.17 19.39
CA VAL A 121 -2.09 -6.74 19.70
C VAL A 121 -1.03 -6.08 20.59
N GLU A 122 -0.49 -6.80 21.57
CA GLU A 122 0.54 -6.31 22.50
C GLU A 122 1.87 -7.07 22.35
N VAL A 123 2.08 -7.69 21.19
CA VAL A 123 3.30 -8.45 20.92
C VAL A 123 4.25 -7.59 20.08
N GLY A 124 5.38 -7.22 20.66
CA GLY A 124 6.48 -6.57 19.95
C GLY A 124 7.13 -7.54 18.96
N ILE A 125 6.90 -7.32 17.67
CA ILE A 125 7.43 -8.18 16.61
C ILE A 125 8.90 -7.91 16.35
N VAL A 126 9.28 -6.63 16.36
CA VAL A 126 10.67 -6.19 16.20
C VAL A 126 11.04 -5.27 17.34
N LYS A 127 12.21 -5.48 17.94
CA LYS A 127 12.76 -4.61 18.97
C LYS A 127 13.93 -3.82 18.40
N SER A 128 13.90 -2.51 18.61
CA SER A 128 14.94 -1.59 18.18
C SER A 128 15.73 -1.08 19.40
N PRO A 129 17.05 -0.84 19.27
CA PRO A 129 17.83 -0.16 20.30
C PRO A 129 17.49 1.34 20.43
N PHE A 130 16.73 1.90 19.49
CA PHE A 130 16.30 3.30 19.48
C PHE A 130 14.78 3.44 19.48
N ASN A 131 14.26 4.50 20.09
CA ASN A 131 12.86 4.89 20.01
C ASN A 131 12.58 5.53 18.65
N PHE A 132 11.55 5.06 17.96
CA PHE A 132 11.09 5.64 16.71
C PHE A 132 9.71 6.25 16.89
N PHE A 133 9.57 7.54 16.55
CA PHE A 133 8.28 8.22 16.53
C PHE A 133 7.24 7.49 15.67
N VAL A 134 7.68 6.88 14.56
CA VAL A 134 6.82 6.13 13.65
C VAL A 134 6.22 4.89 14.32
N PHE A 135 6.94 4.23 15.23
CA PHE A 135 6.44 3.04 15.93
C PHE A 135 5.32 3.44 16.90
N ASP A 136 5.54 4.52 17.66
CA ASP A 136 4.52 5.10 18.53
C ASP A 136 3.27 5.57 17.75
N TRP A 137 3.47 6.18 16.58
CA TRP A 137 2.35 6.55 15.69
C TRP A 137 1.52 5.34 15.26
N PHE A 138 2.17 4.22 14.89
CA PHE A 138 1.46 2.99 14.58
C PHE A 138 0.70 2.46 15.79
N HIS A 139 1.29 2.46 16.99
CA HIS A 139 0.63 1.95 18.19
C HIS A 139 -0.62 2.74 18.55
N ARG A 140 -0.60 4.07 18.38
CA ARG A 140 -1.77 4.93 18.57
C ARG A 140 -2.90 4.62 17.60
N LEU A 141 -2.58 4.25 16.35
CA LEU A 141 -3.58 3.94 15.32
C LEU A 141 -4.50 2.76 15.71
N TYR A 142 -3.97 1.77 16.43
CA TYR A 142 -4.72 0.58 16.86
C TYR A 142 -4.79 0.40 18.38
N HIS A 143 -4.51 1.46 19.14
CA HIS A 143 -4.59 1.52 20.61
C HIS A 143 -3.77 0.42 21.31
N SER A 144 -2.50 0.27 20.95
CA SER A 144 -1.57 -0.68 21.57
C SER A 144 -0.75 -0.04 22.69
N GLY A 145 -0.52 -0.79 23.76
CA GLY A 145 0.34 -0.42 24.89
C GLY A 145 1.85 -0.62 24.66
N LEU A 146 2.26 -1.00 23.45
CA LEU A 146 3.67 -1.24 23.12
C LEU A 146 4.52 0.04 23.22
N PRO A 147 5.75 -0.05 23.74
CA PRO A 147 6.67 1.08 23.83
C PRO A 147 7.22 1.49 22.44
N ALA A 148 7.69 2.73 22.31
CA ALA A 148 8.13 3.32 21.04
C ALA A 148 9.41 2.71 20.42
N ASN A 149 10.07 1.77 21.09
CA ASN A 149 11.20 0.99 20.59
C ASN A 149 10.80 -0.39 20.07
N GLU A 150 9.55 -0.80 20.23
CA GLU A 150 9.04 -2.06 19.70
C GLU A 150 8.11 -1.77 18.52
N LEU A 151 8.12 -2.61 17.49
CA LEU A 151 7.21 -2.52 16.36
C LEU A 151 6.20 -3.65 16.45
N GLY A 152 4.93 -3.30 16.61
CA GLY A 152 3.85 -4.27 16.59
C GLY A 152 3.56 -4.85 15.19
N TYR A 153 2.61 -5.80 15.16
CA TYR A 153 2.23 -6.54 13.96
C TYR A 153 1.78 -5.65 12.79
N VAL A 154 1.12 -4.52 13.05
CA VAL A 154 0.65 -3.59 12.01
C VAL A 154 1.82 -2.99 11.24
N GLY A 155 2.79 -2.43 11.96
CA GLY A 155 3.93 -1.78 11.33
C GLY A 155 4.80 -2.78 10.58
N TRP A 156 5.03 -3.96 11.15
CA TRP A 156 5.80 -5.02 10.49
C TRP A 156 5.10 -5.56 9.24
N TYR A 157 3.77 -5.74 9.28
CA TYR A 157 2.98 -6.10 8.10
C TYR A 157 3.10 -5.04 6.99
N ILE A 158 3.02 -3.75 7.33
CA ILE A 158 3.12 -2.67 6.33
C ILE A 158 4.51 -2.70 5.66
N MET A 159 5.58 -2.87 6.43
CA MET A 159 6.93 -2.97 5.87
C MET A 159 7.08 -4.15 4.90
N THR A 160 6.66 -5.34 5.32
CA THR A 160 6.79 -6.57 4.53
C THR A 160 5.90 -6.54 3.29
N SER A 161 4.68 -6.03 3.39
CA SER A 161 3.77 -5.85 2.26
C SER A 161 4.26 -4.78 1.27
N MET A 162 4.90 -3.70 1.72
CA MET A 162 5.50 -2.69 0.84
C MET A 162 6.64 -3.29 0.00
N ILE A 163 7.52 -4.07 0.62
CA ILE A 163 8.62 -4.77 -0.06
C ILE A 163 8.05 -5.77 -1.08
N THR A 164 7.09 -6.59 -0.65
CA THR A 164 6.43 -7.58 -1.52
C THR A 164 5.76 -6.92 -2.72
N GLY A 165 5.00 -5.85 -2.46
CA GLY A 165 4.32 -5.10 -3.51
C GLY A 165 5.32 -4.43 -4.47
N TYR A 166 6.46 -3.94 -3.97
CA TYR A 166 7.51 -3.40 -4.83
C TYR A 166 8.05 -4.46 -5.79
N ILE A 167 8.39 -5.65 -5.28
CA ILE A 167 8.89 -6.77 -6.08
C ILE A 167 7.85 -7.18 -7.12
N LEU A 168 6.59 -7.39 -6.71
CA LEU A 168 5.53 -7.85 -7.61
C LEU A 168 5.17 -6.83 -8.68
N ARG A 169 5.12 -5.53 -8.35
CA ARG A 169 4.87 -4.49 -9.35
C ARG A 169 5.94 -4.48 -10.44
N LYS A 170 7.19 -4.74 -10.08
CA LYS A 170 8.30 -4.86 -11.03
C LYS A 170 8.18 -6.12 -11.90
N LEU A 171 7.70 -7.23 -11.34
CA LEU A 171 7.47 -8.48 -12.09
C LEU A 171 6.27 -8.39 -13.05
N LEU A 172 5.26 -7.60 -12.71
CA LEU A 172 4.03 -7.42 -13.48
C LEU A 172 4.11 -6.25 -14.48
N ASP A 173 5.28 -5.63 -14.65
CA ASP A 173 5.48 -4.44 -15.49
C ASP A 173 4.44 -3.33 -15.23
N MET A 174 4.09 -3.14 -13.95
CA MET A 174 3.17 -2.08 -13.49
C MET A 174 3.86 -0.71 -13.36
N GLY A 175 5.16 -0.64 -13.67
CA GLY A 175 6.03 0.53 -13.48
C GLY A 175 6.45 1.20 -14.78
#